data_AF-A0A6A6ZZD9-F1
#
_entry.id   AF-A0A6A6ZZD9-F1
#
_cell.length_a   1.000
_cell.length_b   1.000
_cell.length_c   1.000
_cell.angle_alpha   90.00
_cell.angle_beta   90.00
_cell.angle_gamma   90.00
#
_symmetry.space_group_name_H-M   'P 1'
#
loop_
_entity.id
_entity.type
_entity.pdbx_description
1 polymer ?
#
loop_
_entity_poly.entity_id
_entity_poly.type
_entity_poly.pdbx_seq_one_letter_code
_entity_poly.pdbx_strand_id
1 'polypeptide(L)'
;MLASHPSSLHRYFAECADDGLMNREVDVLRKRVVDDSPRLFRDDVDIQVLVSSQACGPHVRNERRIRNVGDLQRTWQEFTSHDYIYVLHQAFSWDYLYTDQETLFQILFKHKVSPDFLDCVHAFGKKLNDDTESWEGLHQRQQVRSVEDHGIGGYYEICYNYRYMSENGRSNGPSWSLRQTTVYQRRDLDTATTTWVFIQPSKSIKSRLAMQSTHLPLCHENAIRMHLMLLRQASEGWRGYTSYLRLALEELDEKARFAKLGPKVYQDDYDVCLKDSQALQKAQQKLFRAKTIIDATVQTVSRFRSWYDQLSNLRALDTTCADDALNELADIAATLEYSRQILKGLIAYSYGTASLLQQITSYRAMKDLQSTTSALEASLYLLRGIATTSQTQSQSMLTIAQSGNRDSLRIKTLTHIATIYLPPTLIATIFSSNLVSSKDDTGDLVVSKQFWIFVVVTAGFVAITLGGLLILERRWKRVHIP
;
A
#
# COMPACT_ATOMS: atom_id res chain seq x y z
N MET A 1 -50.25 -19.15 17.58
CA MET A 1 -49.62 -19.11 16.25
C MET A 1 -49.62 -17.67 15.77
N LEU A 2 -48.53 -16.95 16.03
CA LEU A 2 -48.35 -15.57 15.56
C LEU A 2 -48.05 -15.65 14.07
N ALA A 3 -49.01 -15.27 13.23
CA ALA A 3 -48.76 -15.03 11.81
C ALA A 3 -47.75 -13.88 11.72
N SER A 4 -46.47 -14.21 11.56
CA SER A 4 -45.41 -13.23 11.36
C SER A 4 -45.72 -12.48 10.08
N HIS A 5 -46.08 -11.21 10.20
CA HIS A 5 -46.24 -10.34 9.04
C HIS A 5 -44.97 -10.42 8.18
N PRO A 6 -45.10 -10.59 6.85
CA PRO A 6 -43.93 -10.65 5.98
C PRO A 6 -43.15 -9.35 6.09
N SER A 7 -41.82 -9.46 6.22
CA SER A 7 -40.90 -8.31 6.34
C SER A 7 -41.09 -7.32 5.19
N SER A 8 -40.81 -6.04 5.42
CA SER A 8 -41.02 -5.01 4.38
C SER A 8 -40.15 -5.25 3.15
N LEU A 9 -38.99 -5.87 3.34
CA LEU A 9 -38.14 -6.35 2.24
C LEU A 9 -38.87 -7.39 1.36
N HIS A 10 -39.58 -8.35 1.96
CA HIS A 10 -40.33 -9.33 1.17
C HIS A 10 -41.48 -8.68 0.40
N ARG A 11 -42.18 -7.72 1.03
CA ARG A 11 -43.30 -6.99 0.38
C ARG A 11 -42.81 -6.16 -0.80
N TYR A 12 -41.72 -5.43 -0.62
CA TYR A 12 -41.07 -4.65 -1.67
C TYR A 12 -40.75 -5.49 -2.90
N PHE A 13 -40.03 -6.59 -2.72
CA PHE A 13 -39.64 -7.44 -3.84
C PHE A 13 -40.81 -8.20 -4.47
N ALA A 14 -41.90 -8.45 -3.74
CA ALA A 14 -43.13 -8.99 -4.32
C ALA A 14 -43.79 -7.96 -5.25
N GLU A 15 -43.89 -6.70 -4.84
CA GLU A 15 -44.42 -5.61 -5.69
C GLU A 15 -43.55 -5.40 -6.93
N CYS A 16 -42.22 -5.45 -6.80
CA CYS A 16 -41.33 -5.33 -7.96
C CYS A 16 -41.50 -6.46 -8.99
N ALA A 17 -41.81 -7.69 -8.53
CA ALA A 17 -42.10 -8.81 -9.42
C ALA A 17 -43.43 -8.60 -10.18
N ASP A 18 -44.43 -8.03 -9.50
CA ASP A 18 -45.72 -7.67 -10.11
C ASP A 18 -45.57 -6.54 -11.15
N ASP A 19 -44.62 -5.61 -10.94
CA ASP A 19 -44.25 -4.52 -11.86
C ASP A 19 -43.35 -4.96 -13.04
N GLY A 20 -43.23 -6.27 -13.28
CA GLY A 20 -42.64 -6.86 -14.47
C GLY A 20 -41.14 -7.17 -14.42
N LEU A 21 -40.49 -7.09 -13.24
CA LEU A 21 -39.15 -7.70 -13.09
C LEU A 21 -39.26 -9.23 -13.12
N MET A 22 -38.29 -9.90 -13.74
CA MET A 22 -38.24 -11.36 -13.72
C MET A 22 -37.99 -11.85 -12.29
N ASN A 23 -38.75 -12.85 -11.84
CA ASN A 23 -38.60 -13.43 -10.48
C ASN A 23 -37.15 -13.81 -10.12
N ARG A 24 -36.36 -14.27 -11.10
CA ARG A 24 -34.93 -14.58 -10.89
C ARG A 24 -34.08 -13.36 -10.57
N GLU A 25 -34.36 -12.21 -11.17
CA GLU A 25 -33.63 -10.96 -10.91
C GLU A 25 -33.97 -10.42 -9.52
N VAL A 26 -35.26 -10.50 -9.16
CA VAL A 26 -35.76 -10.16 -7.82
C VAL A 26 -35.06 -10.98 -6.73
N ASP A 27 -34.92 -12.29 -6.93
CA ASP A 27 -34.24 -13.16 -5.97
C ASP A 27 -32.74 -12.84 -5.82
N VAL A 28 -32.07 -12.50 -6.91
CA VAL A 28 -30.65 -12.10 -6.90
C VAL A 28 -30.47 -10.78 -6.14
N LEU A 29 -31.30 -9.78 -6.43
CA LEU A 29 -31.25 -8.48 -5.75
C LEU A 29 -31.56 -8.64 -4.26
N ARG A 30 -32.58 -9.44 -3.92
CA ARG A 30 -32.94 -9.74 -2.54
C ARG A 30 -31.78 -10.37 -1.79
N LYS A 31 -31.15 -11.39 -2.37
CA LYS A 31 -30.01 -12.08 -1.75
C LYS A 31 -28.84 -11.12 -1.53
N ARG A 32 -28.50 -10.30 -2.53
CA ARG A 32 -27.42 -9.31 -2.43
C ARG A 32 -27.64 -8.32 -1.30
N VAL A 33 -28.87 -7.83 -1.13
CA VAL A 33 -29.21 -6.93 0.00
C VAL A 33 -29.01 -7.63 1.34
N VAL A 34 -29.45 -8.88 1.48
CA VAL A 34 -29.32 -9.64 2.73
C VAL A 34 -27.84 -9.87 3.06
N ASP A 35 -27.04 -10.23 2.06
CA ASP A 35 -25.60 -10.48 2.22
C ASP A 35 -24.84 -9.18 2.61
N ASP A 36 -25.22 -8.03 2.04
CA ASP A 36 -24.57 -6.73 2.31
C ASP A 36 -25.16 -5.99 3.52
N SER A 37 -26.31 -6.42 4.05
CA SER A 37 -27.02 -5.77 5.15
C SER A 37 -26.13 -5.48 6.38
N PRO A 38 -25.28 -6.42 6.85
CA PRO A 38 -24.38 -6.19 7.99
C PRO A 38 -23.27 -5.16 7.72
N ARG A 39 -23.04 -4.80 6.46
CA ARG A 39 -22.08 -3.78 6.02
C ARG A 39 -22.76 -2.42 5.81
N LEU A 40 -24.02 -2.42 5.38
CA LEU A 40 -24.77 -1.23 4.99
C LEU A 40 -25.43 -0.53 6.18
N PHE A 41 -26.08 -1.29 7.05
CA PHE A 41 -27.05 -0.77 8.01
C PHE A 41 -26.56 -0.86 9.45
N ARG A 42 -27.16 -0.02 10.30
CA ARG A 42 -27.01 -0.03 11.76
C ARG A 42 -28.38 0.14 12.39
N ASP A 43 -28.58 -0.41 13.58
CA ASP A 43 -29.88 -0.38 14.27
C ASP A 43 -30.32 1.04 14.69
N ASP A 44 -29.40 2.00 14.75
CA ASP A 44 -29.71 3.39 15.07
C ASP A 44 -30.18 4.16 13.84
N VAL A 45 -31.49 4.41 13.79
CA VAL A 45 -32.14 5.19 12.71
C VAL A 45 -32.08 6.68 13.03
N ASP A 46 -31.59 7.48 12.07
CA ASP A 46 -31.70 8.94 12.08
C ASP A 46 -31.86 9.43 10.63
N ILE A 47 -33.10 9.43 10.15
CA ILE A 47 -33.43 9.92 8.81
C ILE A 47 -34.09 11.28 8.94
N GLN A 48 -33.56 12.29 8.25
CA GLN A 48 -34.19 13.59 8.15
C GLN A 48 -35.23 13.54 7.02
N VAL A 49 -36.48 13.83 7.34
CA VAL A 49 -37.60 13.84 6.40
C VAL A 49 -38.17 15.24 6.34
N LEU A 50 -38.31 15.73 5.13
CA LEU A 50 -38.82 17.05 4.88
C LEU A 50 -40.04 16.93 3.99
N VAL A 51 -41.20 17.35 4.52
CA VAL A 51 -42.49 17.20 3.86
C VAL A 51 -43.00 18.56 3.42
N SER A 52 -43.38 18.69 2.15
CA SER A 52 -43.95 19.93 1.58
C SER A 52 -45.45 19.79 1.38
N SER A 53 -46.22 20.75 1.89
CA SER A 53 -47.67 20.84 1.68
C SER A 53 -48.00 21.72 0.48
N GLN A 54 -48.83 21.20 -0.43
CA GLN A 54 -49.42 21.96 -1.52
C GLN A 54 -50.62 22.83 -1.07
N ALA A 55 -51.02 22.80 0.21
CA ALA A 55 -52.15 23.60 0.68
C ALA A 55 -51.85 25.11 0.56
N CYS A 56 -52.67 25.81 -0.23
CA CYS A 56 -52.59 27.25 -0.54
C CYS A 56 -52.16 28.12 0.66
N GLY A 57 -50.90 28.55 0.65
CA GLY A 57 -50.24 29.37 1.65
C GLY A 57 -48.72 29.36 1.42
N PRO A 58 -47.91 30.17 2.14
CA PRO A 58 -46.45 30.01 2.09
C PRO A 58 -46.11 28.56 2.42
N HIS A 59 -45.29 27.90 1.60
CA HIS A 59 -44.96 26.48 1.73
C HIS A 59 -44.41 26.19 3.14
N VAL A 60 -45.26 25.71 4.05
CA VAL A 60 -44.84 25.31 5.39
C VAL A 60 -44.23 23.92 5.27
N ARG A 61 -42.90 23.89 5.34
CA ARG A 61 -42.15 22.64 5.33
C ARG A 61 -42.00 22.13 6.76
N ASN A 62 -42.50 20.93 7.02
CA ASN A 62 -42.32 20.26 8.30
C ASN A 62 -41.06 19.39 8.22
N GLU A 63 -40.03 19.78 8.96
CA GLU A 63 -38.86 18.94 9.18
C GLU A 63 -39.16 17.95 10.32
N ARG A 64 -39.02 16.66 10.02
CA ARG A 64 -39.13 15.57 10.97
C ARG A 64 -37.82 14.78 10.99
N ARG A 65 -37.47 14.26 12.16
CA ARG A 65 -36.42 13.23 12.29
C ARG A 65 -37.08 11.91 12.64
N ILE A 66 -36.80 10.89 11.84
CA ILE A 66 -37.30 9.54 12.01
C ILE A 66 -36.26 8.75 12.78
N ARG A 67 -36.65 8.22 13.95
CA ARG A 67 -35.78 7.37 14.80
C ARG A 67 -36.22 5.92 14.84
N ASN A 68 -37.39 5.61 14.30
CA ASN A 68 -37.94 4.26 14.18
C ASN A 68 -39.07 4.23 13.16
N VAL A 69 -39.50 3.02 12.80
CA VAL A 69 -40.64 2.73 11.93
C VAL A 69 -41.94 3.43 12.39
N GLY A 70 -42.17 3.56 13.69
CA GLY A 70 -43.37 4.21 14.22
C GLY A 70 -43.41 5.72 13.96
N ASP A 71 -42.27 6.40 13.97
CA ASP A 71 -42.16 7.82 13.56
C ASP A 71 -42.48 7.98 12.07
N LEU A 72 -42.03 7.02 11.24
CA LEU A 72 -42.26 7.02 9.81
C LEU A 72 -43.76 6.88 9.48
N GLN A 73 -44.43 5.91 10.12
CA GLN A 73 -45.86 5.67 9.94
C GLN A 73 -46.70 6.87 10.39
N ARG A 74 -46.36 7.50 11.52
CA ARG A 74 -47.01 8.73 11.98
C ARG A 74 -46.85 9.88 10.98
N THR A 75 -45.66 10.04 10.43
CA THR A 75 -45.39 11.08 9.42
C THR A 75 -46.26 10.87 8.18
N TRP A 76 -46.44 9.64 7.72
CA TRP A 76 -47.31 9.35 6.57
C TRP A 76 -48.80 9.51 6.86
N GLN A 77 -49.24 9.24 8.08
CA GLN A 77 -50.63 9.49 8.51
C GLN A 77 -50.94 10.98 8.59
N GLU A 78 -49.98 11.79 9.03
CA GLU A 78 -50.12 13.25 9.10
C GLU A 78 -50.11 13.91 7.70
N PHE A 79 -49.38 13.34 6.73
CA PHE A 79 -49.13 13.98 5.42
C PHE A 79 -49.38 13.04 4.23
N THR A 80 -50.64 12.72 3.93
CA THR A 80 -50.98 11.65 2.97
C THR A 80 -50.77 11.97 1.48
N SER A 81 -50.64 13.24 1.09
CA SER A 81 -50.60 13.68 -0.32
C SER A 81 -49.62 14.83 -0.53
N HIS A 82 -48.38 14.60 -0.11
CA HIS A 82 -47.34 15.62 0.01
C HIS A 82 -46.07 15.20 -0.72
N ASP A 83 -45.24 16.17 -1.08
CA ASP A 83 -43.91 15.88 -1.60
C ASP A 83 -42.97 15.52 -0.45
N TYR A 84 -42.17 14.48 -0.65
CA TYR A 84 -41.27 13.96 0.37
C TYR A 84 -39.82 14.10 -0.05
N ILE A 85 -38.97 14.57 0.87
CA ILE A 85 -37.51 14.48 0.72
C ILE A 85 -36.93 13.74 1.92
N TYR A 86 -36.37 12.57 1.65
CA TYR A 86 -35.64 11.76 2.62
C TYR A 86 -34.15 12.06 2.50
N VAL A 87 -33.49 12.33 3.62
CA VAL A 87 -32.04 12.54 3.69
C VAL A 87 -31.44 11.54 4.67
N LEU A 88 -30.78 10.54 4.11
CA LEU A 88 -29.99 9.55 4.83
C LEU A 88 -28.55 10.06 4.97
N HIS A 89 -27.91 9.73 6.09
CA HIS A 89 -26.53 10.15 6.36
C HIS A 89 -25.69 9.04 6.99
N GLN A 90 -24.38 9.26 6.98
CA GLN A 90 -23.33 8.48 7.63
C GLN A 90 -22.49 9.43 8.49
N ALA A 91 -21.88 8.94 9.58
CA ALA A 91 -21.02 9.77 10.42
C ALA A 91 -19.78 10.25 9.66
N PHE A 92 -19.21 9.35 8.86
CA PHE A 92 -18.14 9.60 7.91
C PHE A 92 -18.31 8.70 6.69
N SER A 93 -17.56 8.96 5.61
CA SER A 93 -17.79 8.35 4.29
C SER A 93 -17.64 6.82 4.23
N TRP A 94 -17.09 6.18 5.27
CA TRP A 94 -16.89 4.72 5.38
C TRP A 94 -17.68 4.10 6.54
N ASP A 95 -18.64 4.83 7.12
CA ASP A 95 -19.47 4.34 8.21
C ASP A 95 -20.75 3.67 7.69
N TYR A 96 -21.51 3.04 8.58
CA TYR A 96 -22.85 2.55 8.29
C TYR A 96 -23.81 3.71 7.96
N LEU A 97 -24.87 3.40 7.21
CA LEU A 97 -26.01 4.30 7.08
C LEU A 97 -26.77 4.34 8.41
N TYR A 98 -27.19 5.53 8.83
CA TYR A 98 -28.07 5.73 10.01
C TYR A 98 -29.52 5.33 9.71
N THR A 99 -29.70 4.08 9.33
CA THR A 99 -31.00 3.42 9.13
C THR A 99 -30.82 1.92 9.27
N ASP A 100 -31.87 1.25 9.74
CA ASP A 100 -32.00 -0.19 9.65
C ASP A 100 -32.56 -0.58 8.27
N GLN A 101 -32.49 -1.87 7.97
CA GLN A 101 -33.02 -2.44 6.73
C GLN A 101 -34.54 -2.26 6.64
N GLU A 102 -35.27 -2.46 7.73
CA GLU A 102 -36.73 -2.43 7.73
C GLU A 102 -37.27 -1.02 7.38
N THR A 103 -36.71 0.03 7.98
CA THR A 103 -37.09 1.42 7.75
C THR A 103 -36.81 1.84 6.31
N LEU A 104 -35.64 1.49 5.75
CA LEU A 104 -35.34 1.79 4.37
C LEU A 104 -36.34 1.12 3.43
N PHE A 105 -36.57 -0.19 3.57
CA PHE A 105 -37.47 -0.92 2.68
C PHE A 105 -38.94 -0.50 2.81
N GLN A 106 -39.36 0.01 3.97
CA GLN A 106 -40.68 0.65 4.09
C GLN A 106 -40.77 1.94 3.26
N ILE A 107 -39.73 2.78 3.25
CA ILE A 107 -39.69 3.97 2.39
C ILE A 107 -39.73 3.57 0.91
N LEU A 108 -38.90 2.59 0.52
CA LEU A 108 -38.86 2.12 -0.87
C LEU A 108 -40.20 1.54 -1.34
N PHE A 109 -40.85 0.74 -0.49
CA PHE A 109 -42.17 0.17 -0.76
C PHE A 109 -43.25 1.25 -0.86
N LYS A 110 -43.34 2.16 0.12
CA LYS A 110 -44.39 3.19 0.15
C LYS A 110 -44.37 4.09 -1.09
N HIS A 111 -43.18 4.44 -1.58
CA HIS A 111 -42.99 5.35 -2.71
C HIS A 111 -42.73 4.63 -4.03
N LYS A 112 -42.87 3.30 -4.07
CA LYS A 112 -42.63 2.47 -5.26
C LYS A 112 -41.27 2.72 -5.92
N VAL A 113 -40.21 2.80 -5.11
CA VAL A 113 -38.87 3.12 -5.61
C VAL A 113 -38.35 1.97 -6.47
N SER A 114 -37.81 2.25 -7.67
CA SER A 114 -37.20 1.19 -8.51
C SER A 114 -36.09 0.42 -7.78
N PRO A 115 -36.00 -0.91 -7.99
CA PRO A 115 -34.88 -1.72 -7.51
C PRO A 115 -33.51 -1.24 -7.99
N ASP A 116 -33.44 -0.52 -9.11
CA ASP A 116 -32.20 0.09 -9.61
C ASP A 116 -31.55 1.04 -8.59
N PHE A 117 -32.35 1.62 -7.68
CA PHE A 117 -31.84 2.44 -6.59
C PHE A 117 -30.92 1.65 -5.65
N LEU A 118 -31.08 0.33 -5.55
CA LEU A 118 -30.27 -0.49 -4.65
C LEU A 118 -28.81 -0.51 -5.08
N ASP A 119 -28.49 -0.44 -6.38
CA ASP A 119 -27.10 -0.28 -6.83
C ASP A 119 -26.48 1.00 -6.30
N CYS A 120 -27.27 2.08 -6.23
CA CYS A 120 -26.87 3.34 -5.59
C CYS A 120 -26.65 3.16 -4.07
N VAL A 121 -27.46 2.35 -3.38
CA VAL A 121 -27.36 2.07 -1.93
C VAL A 121 -26.13 1.21 -1.60
N HIS A 122 -25.84 0.18 -2.41
CA HIS A 122 -24.68 -0.71 -2.22
C HIS A 122 -23.35 0.05 -2.26
N ALA A 123 -23.31 1.22 -2.90
CA ALA A 123 -22.14 2.10 -2.89
C ALA A 123 -21.80 2.70 -1.51
N PHE A 124 -22.65 2.54 -0.50
CA PHE A 124 -22.45 3.04 0.87
C PHE A 124 -22.13 1.93 1.87
N GLY A 125 -22.13 2.25 3.16
CA GLY A 125 -21.80 1.32 4.24
C GLY A 125 -20.31 1.26 4.57
N LYS A 126 -19.96 0.31 5.43
CA LYS A 126 -18.59 0.08 5.87
C LYS A 126 -17.70 -0.36 4.71
N LYS A 127 -16.54 0.27 4.58
CA LYS A 127 -15.58 0.00 3.49
C LYS A 127 -14.21 -0.34 4.05
N LEU A 128 -13.52 -1.24 3.36
CA LEU A 128 -12.11 -1.55 3.62
C LEU A 128 -11.18 -0.65 2.80
N ASN A 129 -11.63 -0.29 1.60
CA ASN A 129 -10.94 0.65 0.74
C ASN A 129 -11.95 1.51 -0.02
N ASP A 130 -11.41 2.52 -0.68
CA ASP A 130 -12.19 3.60 -1.25
C ASP A 130 -12.83 3.20 -2.61
N ASP A 131 -12.39 2.07 -3.19
CA ASP A 131 -12.84 1.50 -4.48
C ASP A 131 -13.75 0.27 -4.32
N THR A 132 -13.89 -0.26 -3.10
CA THR A 132 -14.83 -1.36 -2.83
C THR A 132 -16.26 -0.90 -3.09
N GLU A 133 -16.91 -1.64 -3.99
CA GLU A 133 -18.32 -1.48 -4.36
C GLU A 133 -18.67 -0.07 -4.83
N SER A 134 -17.76 0.59 -5.55
CA SER A 134 -18.07 1.84 -6.22
C SER A 134 -19.05 1.63 -7.37
N TRP A 135 -20.24 2.20 -7.26
CA TRP A 135 -21.16 2.34 -8.38
C TRP A 135 -21.24 3.81 -8.80
N GLU A 136 -20.97 4.06 -10.08
CA GLU A 136 -21.02 5.38 -10.71
C GLU A 136 -21.86 5.21 -11.97
N GLY A 137 -23.03 5.84 -12.00
CA GLY A 137 -23.97 5.64 -13.08
C GLY A 137 -25.27 6.39 -12.88
N LEU A 138 -26.13 6.26 -13.89
CA LEU A 138 -27.47 6.83 -13.91
C LEU A 138 -28.44 5.77 -14.43
N HIS A 139 -29.41 5.45 -13.59
CA HIS A 139 -30.59 4.68 -13.93
C HIS A 139 -31.75 5.64 -14.18
N GLN A 140 -32.50 5.37 -15.24
CA GLN A 140 -33.71 6.10 -15.56
C GLN A 140 -34.78 5.10 -15.92
N ARG A 141 -35.99 5.33 -15.42
CA ARG A 141 -37.17 4.56 -15.81
C ARG A 141 -38.32 5.53 -15.97
N GLN A 142 -39.12 5.32 -17.00
CA GLN A 142 -40.28 6.14 -17.26
C GLN A 142 -41.39 5.28 -17.83
N GLN A 143 -42.60 5.56 -17.37
CA GLN A 143 -43.81 5.03 -17.95
C GLN A 143 -44.73 6.23 -18.14
N VAL A 144 -44.68 6.78 -19.35
CA VAL A 144 -45.42 7.98 -19.71
C VAL A 144 -46.56 7.56 -20.63
N ARG A 145 -47.78 7.92 -20.27
CA ARG A 145 -48.98 7.69 -21.08
C ARG A 145 -49.58 9.02 -21.53
N SER A 146 -49.94 9.10 -22.80
CA SER A 146 -50.79 10.18 -23.30
C SER A 146 -52.20 9.95 -22.78
N VAL A 147 -52.79 10.94 -22.11
CA VAL A 147 -54.19 10.89 -21.69
C VAL A 147 -54.97 11.80 -22.63
N GLU A 148 -55.96 11.25 -23.34
CA GLU A 148 -56.79 12.02 -24.27
C GLU A 148 -57.42 13.23 -23.55
N ASP A 149 -57.25 14.41 -24.15
CA ASP A 149 -57.73 15.75 -23.75
C ASP A 149 -57.21 16.41 -22.45
N HIS A 150 -56.45 15.74 -21.56
CA HIS A 150 -56.13 16.33 -20.23
C HIS A 150 -54.67 16.23 -19.75
N GLY A 151 -53.73 15.78 -20.59
CA GLY A 151 -52.29 15.87 -20.31
C GLY A 151 -51.56 14.53 -20.33
N ILE A 152 -50.53 14.42 -19.51
CA ILE A 152 -49.60 13.29 -19.48
C ILE A 152 -49.73 12.59 -18.12
N GLY A 153 -49.99 11.28 -18.14
CA GLY A 153 -50.08 10.45 -16.93
C GLY A 153 -48.91 9.49 -16.78
N GLY A 154 -48.88 8.78 -15.65
CA GLY A 154 -47.85 7.79 -15.32
C GLY A 154 -46.75 8.32 -14.41
N TYR A 155 -45.50 7.92 -14.61
CA TYR A 155 -44.38 8.33 -13.75
C TYR A 155 -43.05 8.38 -14.50
N TYR A 156 -42.10 9.11 -13.92
CA TYR A 156 -40.69 8.96 -14.27
C TYR A 156 -39.85 8.95 -12.99
N GLU A 157 -38.70 8.27 -13.07
CA GLU A 157 -37.73 8.20 -12.00
C GLU A 157 -36.30 8.19 -12.53
N ILE A 158 -35.41 8.71 -11.71
CA ILE A 158 -33.98 8.84 -12.01
C ILE A 158 -33.18 8.59 -10.73
N CYS A 159 -32.23 7.65 -10.77
CA CYS A 159 -31.18 7.50 -9.74
C CYS A 159 -29.83 7.79 -10.35
N TYR A 160 -28.97 8.51 -9.64
CA TYR A 160 -27.55 8.52 -9.93
C TYR A 160 -26.72 8.67 -8.66
N ASN A 161 -25.50 8.16 -8.73
CA ASN A 161 -24.45 8.42 -7.75
C ASN A 161 -23.39 9.28 -8.43
N TYR A 162 -23.02 10.38 -7.78
CA TYR A 162 -21.90 11.19 -8.23
C TYR A 162 -20.88 11.35 -7.11
N ARG A 163 -19.62 11.43 -7.54
CA ARG A 163 -18.49 11.63 -6.63
C ARG A 163 -17.77 12.92 -6.95
N TYR A 164 -17.23 13.53 -5.91
CA TYR A 164 -16.60 14.83 -6.02
C TYR A 164 -15.48 14.97 -5.00
N MET A 165 -14.53 15.83 -5.31
CA MET A 165 -13.41 16.14 -4.43
C MET A 165 -13.73 17.36 -3.57
N SER A 166 -13.51 17.24 -2.27
CA SER A 166 -13.75 18.32 -1.32
C SER A 166 -12.57 18.46 -0.37
N GLU A 167 -12.20 19.70 -0.08
CA GLU A 167 -11.25 20.00 0.97
C GLU A 167 -11.84 19.59 2.33
N ASN A 168 -11.02 18.91 3.15
CA ASN A 168 -11.46 18.36 4.43
C ASN A 168 -11.04 19.22 5.63
N GLY A 169 -10.27 20.30 5.41
CA GLY A 169 -9.82 21.23 6.44
C GLY A 169 -8.97 20.60 7.54
N ARG A 170 -8.39 19.42 7.31
CA ARG A 170 -7.56 18.74 8.32
C ARG A 170 -6.18 19.38 8.36
N SER A 171 -5.65 19.58 9.58
CA SER A 171 -4.28 20.07 9.78
C SER A 171 -3.22 19.04 9.39
N ASN A 172 -3.55 17.75 9.52
CA ASN A 172 -2.66 16.63 9.21
C ASN A 172 -3.30 15.69 8.16
N GLY A 173 -2.48 15.25 7.20
CA GLY A 173 -2.88 14.34 6.13
C GLY A 173 -3.25 15.05 4.82
N PRO A 174 -3.79 14.32 3.82
CA PRO A 174 -4.16 14.91 2.54
C PRO A 174 -5.33 15.90 2.72
N SER A 175 -5.17 17.12 2.21
CA SER A 175 -6.17 18.20 2.32
C SER A 175 -7.47 17.91 1.56
N TRP A 176 -7.43 16.99 0.60
CA TRP A 176 -8.55 16.61 -0.25
C TRP A 176 -9.11 15.24 0.14
N SER A 177 -10.43 15.10 0.10
CA SER A 177 -11.12 13.83 0.31
C SER A 177 -12.16 13.59 -0.76
N LEU A 178 -12.21 12.34 -1.23
CA LEU A 178 -13.28 11.90 -2.11
C LEU A 178 -14.57 11.76 -1.32
N ARG A 179 -15.64 12.34 -1.85
CA ARG A 179 -16.98 12.28 -1.31
C ARG A 179 -17.92 11.73 -2.38
N GLN A 180 -19.05 11.19 -1.95
CA GLN A 180 -20.08 10.68 -2.84
C GLN A 180 -21.44 11.09 -2.31
N THR A 181 -22.37 11.35 -3.23
CA THR A 181 -23.77 11.63 -2.95
C THR A 181 -24.60 10.77 -3.89
N THR A 182 -25.64 10.13 -3.36
CA THR A 182 -26.67 9.49 -4.18
C THR A 182 -27.92 10.35 -4.19
N VAL A 183 -28.52 10.43 -5.37
CA VAL A 183 -29.74 11.17 -5.65
C VAL A 183 -30.71 10.21 -6.30
N TYR A 184 -31.90 10.11 -5.74
CA TYR A 184 -33.05 9.48 -6.36
C TYR A 184 -34.20 10.47 -6.40
N GLN A 185 -34.87 10.53 -7.54
CA GLN A 185 -36.11 11.25 -7.70
C GLN A 185 -37.12 10.35 -8.41
N ARG A 186 -38.35 10.32 -7.90
CA ARG A 186 -39.53 9.84 -8.61
C ARG A 186 -40.59 10.93 -8.64
N ARG A 187 -41.17 11.16 -9.81
CA ARG A 187 -42.36 12.00 -9.96
C ARG A 187 -43.49 11.16 -10.50
N ASP A 188 -44.59 11.17 -9.76
CA ASP A 188 -45.85 10.60 -10.19
C ASP A 188 -46.66 11.71 -10.86
N LEU A 189 -46.96 11.52 -12.14
CA LEU A 189 -47.66 12.49 -12.98
C LEU A 189 -49.17 12.47 -12.73
N ASP A 190 -49.72 11.33 -12.30
CA ASP A 190 -51.15 11.19 -12.01
C ASP A 190 -51.53 11.92 -10.71
N THR A 191 -50.66 11.87 -9.70
CA THR A 191 -50.87 12.53 -8.40
C THR A 191 -50.15 13.87 -8.26
N ALA A 192 -49.30 14.22 -9.24
CA ALA A 192 -48.40 15.37 -9.21
C ALA A 192 -47.47 15.43 -7.96
N THR A 193 -47.21 14.29 -7.33
CA THR A 193 -46.33 14.19 -6.16
C THR A 193 -44.91 13.81 -6.57
N THR A 194 -43.93 14.33 -5.81
CA THR A 194 -42.51 14.04 -6.04
C THR A 194 -41.86 13.52 -4.77
N THR A 195 -41.14 12.41 -4.91
CA THR A 195 -40.33 11.81 -3.85
C THR A 195 -38.86 11.92 -4.19
N TRP A 196 -38.08 12.43 -3.24
CA TRP A 196 -36.62 12.49 -3.30
C TRP A 196 -36.00 11.64 -2.20
N VAL A 197 -34.95 10.90 -2.54
CA VAL A 197 -34.10 10.22 -1.57
C VAL A 197 -32.66 10.64 -1.82
N PHE A 198 -32.06 11.27 -0.83
CA PHE A 198 -30.65 11.64 -0.83
C PHE A 198 -29.88 10.76 0.15
N ILE A 199 -28.75 10.22 -0.28
CA ILE A 199 -27.79 9.57 0.61
C ILE A 199 -26.52 10.41 0.65
N GLN A 200 -26.18 10.85 1.86
CA GLN A 200 -24.99 11.64 2.18
C GLN A 200 -24.83 12.92 1.34
N PRO A 201 -25.86 13.78 1.18
CA PRO A 201 -25.68 15.06 0.49
C PRO A 201 -24.70 15.96 1.25
N SER A 202 -23.95 16.78 0.51
CA SER A 202 -22.96 17.67 1.09
C SER A 202 -23.60 18.73 2.00
N LYS A 203 -22.81 19.31 2.90
CA LYS A 203 -23.28 20.41 3.76
C LYS A 203 -23.83 21.59 2.95
N SER A 204 -23.16 21.92 1.84
CA SER A 204 -23.59 22.98 0.92
C SER A 204 -24.95 22.66 0.30
N ILE A 205 -25.15 21.42 -0.18
CA ILE A 205 -26.44 20.98 -0.70
C ILE A 205 -27.51 20.96 0.38
N LYS A 206 -27.22 20.47 1.60
CA LYS A 206 -28.18 20.50 2.71
C LYS A 206 -28.65 21.93 3.00
N SER A 207 -27.72 22.89 3.06
CA SER A 207 -28.07 24.31 3.27
C SER A 207 -28.88 24.89 2.10
N ARG A 208 -28.52 24.57 0.84
CA ARG A 208 -29.27 25.01 -0.34
C ARG A 208 -30.66 24.37 -0.43
N LEU A 209 -30.78 23.09 -0.10
CA LEU A 209 -32.06 22.38 0.00
C LEU A 209 -32.95 23.01 1.07
N ALA A 210 -32.38 23.43 2.21
CA ALA A 210 -33.13 24.18 3.22
C ALA A 210 -33.63 25.53 2.65
N MET A 211 -32.76 26.30 1.98
CA MET A 211 -33.10 27.62 1.42
C MET A 211 -34.05 27.59 0.21
N GLN A 212 -33.89 26.68 -0.75
CA GLN A 212 -34.77 26.61 -1.94
C GLN A 212 -36.16 26.08 -1.57
N SER A 213 -36.23 25.20 -0.57
CA SER A 213 -37.49 24.56 -0.18
C SER A 213 -38.46 25.44 0.60
N THR A 214 -38.01 26.60 1.10
CA THR A 214 -38.88 27.56 1.80
C THR A 214 -39.64 28.47 0.84
N HIS A 215 -39.26 28.50 -0.45
CA HIS A 215 -39.75 29.51 -1.40
C HIS A 215 -40.37 28.95 -2.68
N LEU A 216 -40.18 27.66 -3.00
CA LEU A 216 -40.52 27.11 -4.32
C LEU A 216 -41.23 25.75 -4.21
N PRO A 217 -42.34 25.52 -4.94
CA PRO A 217 -42.99 24.21 -4.99
C PRO A 217 -42.06 23.19 -5.66
N LEU A 218 -42.17 21.90 -5.30
CA LEU A 218 -41.44 20.81 -5.99
C LEU A 218 -42.12 20.46 -7.34
N CYS A 219 -42.45 21.49 -8.12
CA CYS A 219 -42.89 21.35 -9.50
C CYS A 219 -41.74 20.84 -10.38
N HIS A 220 -42.06 20.41 -11.59
CA HIS A 220 -41.08 19.83 -12.51
C HIS A 220 -39.88 20.75 -12.77
N GLU A 221 -40.11 22.04 -13.04
CA GLU A 221 -39.03 23.00 -13.31
C GLU A 221 -38.07 23.15 -12.12
N ASN A 222 -38.60 23.16 -10.90
CA ASN A 222 -37.78 23.24 -9.70
C ASN A 222 -37.03 21.92 -9.45
N ALA A 223 -37.59 20.76 -9.83
CA ALA A 223 -36.87 19.49 -9.79
C ALA A 223 -35.64 19.48 -10.71
N ILE A 224 -35.77 20.02 -11.93
CA ILE A 224 -34.65 20.16 -12.86
C ILE A 224 -33.58 21.11 -12.31
N ARG A 225 -33.96 22.26 -11.77
CA ARG A 225 -33.02 23.18 -11.11
C ARG A 225 -32.26 22.51 -9.96
N MET A 226 -32.91 21.64 -9.18
CA MET A 226 -32.22 20.86 -8.14
C MET A 226 -31.20 19.88 -8.74
N HIS A 227 -31.53 19.18 -9.83
CA HIS A 227 -30.56 18.33 -10.53
C HIS A 227 -29.38 19.12 -11.09
N LEU A 228 -29.61 20.28 -11.72
CA LEU A 228 -28.55 21.16 -12.21
C LEU A 228 -27.62 21.60 -11.07
N MET A 229 -28.19 21.99 -9.92
CA MET A 229 -27.42 22.33 -8.72
C MET A 229 -26.55 21.16 -8.23
N LEU A 230 -27.07 19.94 -8.26
CA LEU A 230 -26.35 18.73 -7.84
C LEU A 230 -25.23 18.37 -8.81
N LEU A 231 -25.48 18.42 -10.12
CA LEU A 231 -24.49 18.15 -11.17
C LEU A 231 -23.40 19.23 -11.22
N ARG A 232 -23.76 20.49 -10.99
CA ARG A 232 -22.79 21.58 -10.81
C ARG A 232 -21.89 21.31 -9.61
N GLN A 233 -22.46 20.84 -8.50
CA GLN A 233 -21.66 20.46 -7.34
C GLN A 233 -20.74 19.25 -7.62
N ALA A 234 -21.14 18.34 -8.52
CA ALA A 234 -20.31 17.22 -8.96
C ALA A 234 -19.09 17.67 -9.77
N SER A 235 -19.15 18.83 -10.44
CA SER A 235 -18.03 19.42 -11.19
C SER A 235 -17.13 20.33 -10.34
N GLU A 236 -17.59 20.73 -9.14
CA GLU A 236 -16.81 21.53 -8.20
C GLU A 236 -15.63 20.74 -7.59
N GLY A 237 -14.57 21.45 -7.21
CA GLY A 237 -13.42 20.88 -6.50
C GLY A 237 -12.38 20.16 -7.38
N TRP A 238 -12.73 19.69 -8.58
CA TRP A 238 -11.78 19.03 -9.49
C TRP A 238 -10.61 19.93 -9.91
N ARG A 239 -10.85 21.23 -10.13
CA ARG A 239 -9.80 22.20 -10.44
C ARG A 239 -8.77 22.33 -9.30
N GLY A 240 -9.22 22.45 -8.06
CA GLY A 240 -8.31 22.52 -6.91
C GLY A 240 -7.56 21.22 -6.70
N TYR A 241 -8.25 20.08 -6.82
CA TYR A 241 -7.63 18.77 -6.66
C TYR A 241 -6.60 18.44 -7.76
N THR A 242 -6.89 18.79 -9.01
CA THR A 242 -5.93 18.63 -10.12
C THR A 242 -4.70 19.51 -9.93
N SER A 243 -4.85 20.73 -9.40
CA SER A 243 -3.72 21.58 -9.02
C SER A 243 -2.90 20.95 -7.90
N TYR A 244 -3.55 20.38 -6.88
CA TYR A 244 -2.88 19.66 -5.80
C TYR A 244 -2.05 18.46 -6.31
N LEU A 245 -2.62 17.65 -7.20
CA LEU A 245 -1.90 16.53 -7.81
C LEU A 245 -0.76 16.99 -8.72
N ARG A 246 -0.95 18.09 -9.46
CA ARG A 246 0.09 18.68 -10.30
C ARG A 246 1.30 19.09 -9.46
N LEU A 247 1.10 19.85 -8.38
CA LEU A 247 2.20 20.29 -7.51
C LEU A 247 2.99 19.10 -6.95
N ALA A 248 2.30 18.04 -6.53
CA ALA A 248 2.96 16.83 -6.04
C ALA A 248 3.79 16.11 -7.12
N LEU A 249 3.39 16.18 -8.40
CA LEU A 249 4.16 15.64 -9.52
C LEU A 249 5.33 16.54 -9.89
N GLU A 250 5.13 17.86 -9.88
CA GLU A 250 6.18 18.84 -10.16
C GLU A 250 7.32 18.75 -9.14
N GLU A 251 7.02 18.53 -7.85
CA GLU A 251 8.03 18.29 -6.81
C GLU A 251 8.89 17.05 -7.12
N LEU A 252 8.26 15.94 -7.53
CA LEU A 252 8.97 14.70 -7.89
C LEU A 252 9.77 14.86 -9.19
N ASP A 253 9.23 15.58 -10.16
CA ASP A 253 9.89 15.84 -11.44
C ASP A 253 11.06 16.80 -11.30
N GLU A 254 10.92 17.84 -10.48
CA GLU A 254 12.00 18.77 -10.14
C GLU A 254 13.17 18.01 -9.51
N LYS A 255 12.87 17.17 -8.53
CA LYS A 255 13.85 16.31 -7.87
C LYS A 255 14.58 15.39 -8.87
N ALA A 256 13.85 14.82 -9.83
CA ALA A 256 14.44 13.97 -10.87
C ALA A 256 15.30 14.79 -11.85
N ARG A 257 14.81 15.93 -12.33
CA ARG A 257 15.46 16.74 -13.37
C ARG A 257 16.74 17.39 -12.90
N PHE A 258 16.81 17.77 -11.62
CA PHE A 258 17.98 18.41 -11.02
C PHE A 258 18.90 17.44 -10.27
N ALA A 259 18.63 16.13 -10.32
CA ALA A 259 19.55 15.12 -9.81
C ALA A 259 20.87 15.16 -10.61
N LYS A 260 21.98 15.41 -9.92
CA LYS A 260 23.29 15.56 -10.57
C LYS A 260 23.90 14.18 -10.84
N LEU A 261 23.90 13.78 -12.11
CA LEU A 261 24.55 12.56 -12.57
C LEU A 261 25.95 12.88 -13.06
N GLY A 262 26.97 12.56 -12.25
CA GLY A 262 28.35 12.81 -12.64
C GLY A 262 29.41 12.19 -11.72
N PRO A 263 30.69 12.30 -12.10
CA PRO A 263 31.81 11.82 -11.29
C PRO A 263 32.09 12.71 -10.07
N LYS A 264 31.65 13.97 -10.10
CA LYS A 264 31.83 14.92 -8.99
C LYS A 264 30.81 14.65 -7.89
N VAL A 265 31.29 14.53 -6.65
CA VAL A 265 30.44 14.49 -5.46
C VAL A 265 30.00 15.92 -5.16
N TYR A 266 28.70 16.18 -5.20
CA TYR A 266 28.13 17.46 -4.83
C TYR A 266 27.58 17.34 -3.40
N GLN A 267 27.88 18.31 -2.53
CA GLN A 267 27.34 18.34 -1.17
C GLN A 267 25.82 18.59 -1.16
N ASP A 268 25.31 19.35 -2.13
CA ASP A 268 23.88 19.65 -2.34
C ASP A 268 23.35 18.92 -3.59
N ASP A 269 23.24 17.59 -3.54
CA ASP A 269 22.55 16.81 -4.58
C ASP A 269 21.17 16.34 -4.08
N TYR A 270 20.22 16.23 -5.00
CA TYR A 270 18.91 15.68 -4.70
C TYR A 270 19.03 14.16 -4.51
N ASP A 271 18.63 13.67 -3.33
CA ASP A 271 18.61 12.23 -3.07
C ASP A 271 17.39 11.55 -3.69
N VAL A 272 17.49 11.24 -4.99
CA VAL A 272 16.52 10.38 -5.69
C VAL A 272 16.66 8.93 -5.24
N CYS A 273 15.61 8.40 -4.65
CA CYS A 273 15.55 7.05 -4.08
C CYS A 273 14.26 6.32 -4.49
N LEU A 274 14.17 5.04 -4.13
CA LEU A 274 12.98 4.22 -4.42
C LEU A 274 11.69 4.81 -3.83
N LYS A 275 11.77 5.57 -2.73
CA LYS A 275 10.60 6.23 -2.12
C LYS A 275 9.97 7.25 -3.06
N ASP A 276 10.76 7.90 -3.93
CA ASP A 276 10.24 8.85 -4.91
C ASP A 276 9.45 8.13 -6.00
N SER A 277 9.93 6.97 -6.46
CA SER A 277 9.17 6.10 -7.37
C SER A 277 7.88 5.59 -6.73
N GLN A 278 7.90 5.25 -5.43
CA GLN A 278 6.69 4.87 -4.70
C GLN A 278 5.71 6.04 -4.54
N ALA A 279 6.20 7.25 -4.28
CA ALA A 279 5.40 8.45 -4.21
C ALA A 279 4.77 8.79 -5.56
N LEU A 280 5.53 8.66 -6.65
CA LEU A 280 5.04 8.83 -8.01
C LEU A 280 3.96 7.80 -8.35
N GLN A 281 4.17 6.52 -8.01
CA GLN A 281 3.17 5.47 -8.21
C GLN A 281 1.86 5.79 -7.47
N LYS A 282 1.94 6.28 -6.23
CA LYS A 282 0.75 6.72 -5.47
C LYS A 282 0.07 7.92 -6.14
N ALA A 283 0.83 8.88 -6.67
CA ALA A 283 0.28 10.02 -7.40
C ALA A 283 -0.41 9.58 -8.71
N GLN A 284 0.20 8.64 -9.44
CA GLN A 284 -0.39 8.04 -10.65
C GLN A 284 -1.70 7.32 -10.34
N GLN A 285 -1.75 6.50 -9.30
CA GLN A 285 -3.00 5.84 -8.87
C GLN A 285 -4.10 6.87 -8.56
N LYS A 286 -3.76 7.97 -7.87
CA LYS A 286 -4.70 9.07 -7.61
C LYS A 286 -5.18 9.76 -8.89
N LEU A 287 -4.29 9.99 -9.85
CA LEU A 287 -4.65 10.56 -11.16
C LEU A 287 -5.58 9.65 -11.95
N PHE A 288 -5.26 8.36 -12.05
CA PHE A 288 -6.09 7.38 -12.74
C PHE A 288 -7.49 7.31 -12.12
N ARG A 289 -7.54 7.24 -10.80
CA ARG A 289 -8.81 7.24 -10.06
C ARG A 289 -9.64 8.49 -10.33
N ALA A 290 -9.01 9.67 -10.26
CA ALA A 290 -9.67 10.93 -10.59
C ALA A 290 -10.22 10.93 -12.01
N LYS A 291 -9.44 10.40 -12.97
CA LYS A 291 -9.86 10.31 -14.37
C LYS A 291 -11.09 9.42 -14.53
N THR A 292 -11.10 8.23 -13.92
CA THR A 292 -12.23 7.31 -13.95
C THR A 292 -13.51 7.97 -13.43
N ILE A 293 -13.43 8.66 -12.30
CA ILE A 293 -14.58 9.34 -11.69
C ILE A 293 -15.10 10.47 -12.60
N ILE A 294 -14.19 11.27 -13.18
CA ILE A 294 -14.60 12.33 -14.11
C ILE A 294 -15.22 11.72 -15.38
N ASP A 295 -14.66 10.64 -15.93
CA ASP A 295 -15.25 9.96 -17.09
C ASP A 295 -16.69 9.50 -16.79
N ALA A 296 -16.93 8.92 -15.62
CA ALA A 296 -18.26 8.47 -15.20
C ALA A 296 -19.23 9.65 -14.96
N THR A 297 -18.72 10.76 -14.41
CA THR A 297 -19.52 11.98 -14.19
C THR A 297 -19.90 12.63 -15.52
N VAL A 298 -18.98 12.69 -16.49
CA VAL A 298 -19.25 13.16 -17.85
C VAL A 298 -20.34 12.31 -18.52
N GLN A 299 -20.26 10.99 -18.38
CA GLN A 299 -21.31 10.09 -18.88
C GLN A 299 -22.65 10.33 -18.19
N THR A 300 -22.65 10.56 -16.88
CA THR A 300 -23.87 10.87 -16.11
C THR A 300 -24.52 12.15 -16.59
N VAL A 301 -23.75 13.23 -16.79
CA VAL A 301 -24.26 14.50 -17.35
C VAL A 301 -24.78 14.32 -18.77
N SER A 302 -24.09 13.56 -19.61
CA SER A 302 -24.54 13.27 -20.98
C SER A 302 -25.86 12.50 -20.99
N ARG A 303 -26.01 11.47 -20.13
CA ARG A 303 -27.26 10.71 -20.01
C ARG A 303 -28.39 11.57 -19.48
N PHE A 304 -28.12 12.40 -18.47
CA PHE A 304 -29.09 13.35 -17.94
C PHE A 304 -29.56 14.33 -19.00
N ARG A 305 -28.65 14.83 -19.84
CA ARG A 305 -29.00 15.71 -20.97
C ARG A 305 -29.92 15.01 -21.97
N SER A 306 -29.59 13.78 -22.38
CA SER A 306 -30.46 13.01 -23.29
C SER A 306 -31.83 12.71 -22.69
N TRP A 307 -31.87 12.39 -21.39
CA TRP A 307 -33.11 12.20 -20.66
C TRP A 307 -33.96 13.46 -20.63
N TYR A 308 -33.34 14.60 -20.30
CA TYR A 308 -34.04 15.88 -20.21
C TYR A 308 -34.59 16.32 -21.57
N ASP A 309 -33.82 16.13 -22.64
CA ASP A 309 -34.25 16.38 -24.02
C ASP A 309 -35.43 15.49 -24.44
N GLN A 310 -35.45 14.22 -24.05
CA GLN A 310 -36.60 13.34 -24.28
C GLN A 310 -37.84 13.83 -23.53
N LEU A 311 -37.67 14.28 -22.29
CA LEU A 311 -38.77 14.72 -21.46
C LEU A 311 -39.34 16.07 -21.90
N SER A 312 -38.50 17.01 -22.35
CA SER A 312 -38.96 18.29 -22.92
C SER A 312 -39.75 18.08 -24.21
N ASN A 313 -39.30 17.16 -25.08
CA ASN A 313 -39.99 16.82 -26.32
C ASN A 313 -41.39 16.22 -26.13
N LEU A 314 -41.67 15.63 -24.96
CA LEU A 314 -43.00 15.11 -24.61
C LEU A 314 -44.01 16.21 -24.24
N ARG A 315 -43.69 17.50 -24.42
CA ARG A 315 -44.54 18.67 -24.11
C ARG A 315 -45.00 18.75 -22.65
N ALA A 316 -44.22 18.18 -21.73
CA ALA A 316 -44.42 18.35 -20.29
C ALA A 316 -43.91 19.71 -19.76
N LEU A 317 -43.30 20.55 -20.61
CA LEU A 317 -42.52 21.72 -20.22
C LEU A 317 -42.69 22.93 -21.14
N ASP A 318 -42.50 24.13 -20.56
CA ASP A 318 -42.29 25.38 -21.29
C ASP A 318 -40.93 25.33 -22.03
N THR A 319 -40.94 25.62 -23.33
CA THR A 319 -39.77 25.51 -24.22
C THR A 319 -38.64 26.46 -23.85
N THR A 320 -38.94 27.62 -23.24
CA THR A 320 -37.91 28.62 -22.90
C THR A 320 -37.02 28.20 -21.74
N CYS A 321 -37.61 27.61 -20.68
CA CYS A 321 -36.86 27.09 -19.52
C CYS A 321 -36.02 25.86 -19.88
N ALA A 322 -36.40 25.12 -20.93
CA ALA A 322 -35.68 23.95 -21.40
C ALA A 322 -34.32 24.31 -22.02
N ASP A 323 -34.28 25.36 -22.83
CA ASP A 323 -33.04 25.80 -23.49
C ASP A 323 -32.00 26.30 -22.46
N ASP A 324 -32.42 27.07 -21.46
CA ASP A 324 -31.54 27.54 -20.37
C ASP A 324 -30.91 26.38 -19.59
N ALA A 325 -31.72 25.37 -19.23
CA ALA A 325 -31.24 24.19 -18.52
C ALA A 325 -30.28 23.35 -19.37
N LEU A 326 -30.54 23.21 -20.67
CA LEU A 326 -29.64 22.52 -21.60
C LEU A 326 -28.31 23.25 -21.78
N ASN A 327 -28.32 24.59 -21.81
CA ASN A 327 -27.12 25.41 -21.83
C ASN A 327 -26.30 25.24 -20.55
N GLU A 328 -26.94 25.27 -19.38
CA GLU A 328 -26.25 25.00 -18.11
C GLU A 328 -25.62 23.60 -18.05
N LEU A 329 -26.32 22.57 -18.56
CA LEU A 329 -25.75 21.22 -18.67
C LEU A 329 -24.54 21.18 -19.61
N ALA A 330 -24.57 21.93 -20.72
CA ALA A 330 -23.44 22.03 -21.64
C ALA A 330 -22.23 22.68 -20.97
N ASP A 331 -22.43 23.73 -20.18
CA ASP A 331 -21.36 24.39 -19.41
C ASP A 331 -20.73 23.47 -18.35
N ILE A 332 -21.58 22.71 -17.63
CA ILE A 332 -21.12 21.71 -16.65
C ILE A 332 -20.30 20.63 -17.37
N ALA A 333 -20.80 20.12 -18.50
CA ALA A 333 -20.10 19.12 -19.30
C ALA A 333 -18.74 19.64 -19.81
N ALA A 334 -18.69 20.88 -20.29
CA ALA A 334 -17.45 21.51 -20.75
C ALA A 334 -16.42 21.66 -19.62
N THR A 335 -16.87 22.01 -18.41
CA THR A 335 -16.01 22.12 -17.22
C THR A 335 -15.41 20.77 -16.81
N LEU A 336 -16.22 19.71 -16.84
CA LEU A 336 -15.76 18.35 -16.58
C LEU A 336 -14.80 17.86 -17.66
N GLU A 337 -15.09 18.15 -18.94
CA GLU A 337 -14.24 17.79 -20.07
C GLU A 337 -12.87 18.48 -19.99
N TYR A 338 -12.83 19.77 -19.63
CA TYR A 338 -11.59 20.48 -19.36
C TYR A 338 -10.75 19.79 -18.27
N SER A 339 -11.38 19.43 -17.15
CA SER A 339 -10.72 18.72 -16.05
C SER A 339 -10.22 17.32 -16.48
N ARG A 340 -10.99 16.63 -17.33
CA ARG A 340 -10.62 15.34 -17.93
C ARG A 340 -9.38 15.45 -18.81
N GLN A 341 -9.26 16.49 -19.62
CA GLN A 341 -8.09 16.72 -20.49
C GLN A 341 -6.84 17.06 -19.67
N ILE A 342 -6.98 17.87 -18.61
CA ILE A 342 -5.86 18.13 -17.68
C ILE A 342 -5.35 16.83 -17.06
N LEU A 343 -6.25 15.97 -16.58
CA LEU A 343 -5.85 14.70 -15.98
C LEU A 343 -5.14 13.78 -16.98
N LYS A 344 -5.61 13.71 -18.24
CA LYS A 344 -4.90 12.97 -19.30
C LYS A 344 -3.49 13.50 -19.51
N GLY A 345 -3.32 14.83 -19.55
CA GLY A 345 -2.01 15.47 -19.67
C GLY A 345 -1.08 15.15 -18.48
N LEU A 346 -1.60 15.22 -17.26
CA LEU A 346 -0.85 14.89 -16.04
C LEU A 346 -0.46 13.41 -15.96
N ILE A 347 -1.33 12.50 -16.40
CA ILE A 347 -1.02 11.07 -16.50
C ILE A 347 0.13 10.86 -17.50
N ALA A 348 0.05 11.44 -18.69
CA ALA A 348 1.11 11.35 -19.69
C ALA A 348 2.44 11.92 -19.17
N TYR A 349 2.39 13.10 -18.53
CA TYR A 349 3.55 13.73 -17.89
C TYR A 349 4.19 12.82 -16.84
N SER A 350 3.40 12.19 -15.97
CA SER A 350 3.90 11.32 -14.90
C SER A 350 4.70 10.12 -15.43
N TYR A 351 4.40 9.61 -16.62
CA TYR A 351 5.17 8.53 -17.24
C TYR A 351 6.58 8.98 -17.66
N GLY A 352 6.71 10.24 -18.12
CA GLY A 352 8.01 10.83 -18.41
C GLY A 352 8.87 10.91 -17.15
N THR A 353 8.31 11.43 -16.06
CA THR A 353 8.99 11.49 -14.75
C THR A 353 9.36 10.11 -14.22
N ALA A 354 8.48 9.10 -14.39
CA ALA A 354 8.75 7.72 -13.98
C ALA A 354 9.96 7.14 -14.72
N SER A 355 10.02 7.34 -16.04
CA SER A 355 11.16 6.90 -16.86
C SER A 355 12.46 7.55 -16.41
N LEU A 356 12.45 8.86 -16.14
CA LEU A 356 13.63 9.58 -15.68
C LEU A 356 14.11 9.08 -14.30
N LEU A 357 13.19 8.91 -13.33
CA LEU A 357 13.51 8.36 -12.02
C LEU A 357 14.09 6.94 -12.11
N GLN A 358 13.56 6.09 -12.99
CA GLN A 358 14.08 4.75 -13.22
C GLN A 358 15.49 4.77 -13.82
N GLN A 359 15.77 5.68 -14.75
CA GLN A 359 17.10 5.86 -15.32
C GLN A 359 18.10 6.34 -14.27
N ILE A 360 17.72 7.29 -13.41
CA ILE A 360 18.57 7.82 -12.34
C ILE A 360 18.89 6.72 -11.31
N THR A 361 17.88 6.00 -10.85
CA THR A 361 18.05 4.93 -9.85
C THR A 361 18.88 3.77 -10.39
N SER A 362 18.66 3.35 -11.65
CA SER A 362 19.49 2.31 -12.29
C SER A 362 20.93 2.76 -12.51
N TYR A 363 21.16 4.02 -12.91
CA TYR A 363 22.51 4.58 -13.03
C TYR A 363 23.25 4.57 -11.69
N ARG A 364 22.60 5.01 -10.60
CA ARG A 364 23.19 5.00 -9.25
C ARG A 364 23.51 3.58 -8.80
N ALA A 365 22.57 2.64 -8.97
CA ALA A 365 22.79 1.24 -8.65
C ALA A 365 23.98 0.62 -9.42
N MET A 366 24.11 0.95 -10.71
CA MET A 366 25.23 0.48 -11.53
C MET A 366 26.57 1.09 -11.09
N LYS A 367 26.59 2.38 -10.73
CA LYS A 367 27.78 3.07 -10.22
C LYS A 367 28.23 2.49 -8.87
N ASP A 368 27.28 2.22 -7.97
CA ASP A 368 27.56 1.59 -6.68
C ASP A 368 28.14 0.18 -6.89
N LEU A 369 27.56 -0.61 -7.80
CA LEU A 369 28.08 -1.91 -8.19
C LEU A 369 29.51 -1.82 -8.78
N GLN A 370 29.78 -0.82 -9.62
CA GLN A 370 31.11 -0.62 -10.18
C GLN A 370 32.14 -0.26 -9.09
N SER A 371 31.77 0.61 -8.14
CA SER A 371 32.65 1.01 -7.04
C SER A 371 32.97 -0.14 -6.07
N THR A 372 31.97 -0.97 -5.78
CA THR A 372 32.15 -2.17 -4.95
C THR A 372 32.98 -3.22 -5.67
N THR A 373 32.78 -3.38 -6.98
CA THR A 373 33.59 -4.29 -7.80
C THR A 373 35.05 -3.85 -7.86
N SER A 374 35.34 -2.57 -8.06
CA SER A 374 36.72 -2.07 -8.08
C SER A 374 37.42 -2.16 -6.72
N ALA A 375 36.68 -1.92 -5.62
CA ALA A 375 37.18 -2.15 -4.27
C ALA A 375 37.47 -3.64 -4.02
N LEU A 376 36.60 -4.53 -4.52
CA LEU A 376 36.81 -5.98 -4.45
C LEU A 376 38.07 -6.38 -5.23
N GLU A 377 38.27 -5.88 -6.45
CA GLU A 377 39.48 -6.14 -7.24
C GLU A 377 40.76 -5.70 -6.52
N ALA A 378 40.75 -4.51 -5.92
CA ALA A 378 41.88 -4.02 -5.13
C ALA A 378 42.15 -4.93 -3.92
N SER A 379 41.10 -5.37 -3.21
CA SER A 379 41.23 -6.29 -2.09
C SER A 379 41.75 -7.68 -2.51
N LEU A 380 41.29 -8.18 -3.67
CA LEU A 380 41.75 -9.45 -4.24
C LEU A 380 43.23 -9.37 -4.64
N TYR A 381 43.67 -8.22 -5.17
CA TYR A 381 45.08 -8.00 -5.48
C TYR A 381 45.96 -8.06 -4.23
N LEU A 382 45.55 -7.38 -3.15
CA LEU A 382 46.26 -7.43 -1.86
C LEU A 382 46.27 -8.85 -1.28
N LEU A 383 45.14 -9.55 -1.32
CA LEU A 383 45.02 -10.92 -0.83
C LEU A 383 45.94 -11.87 -1.61
N ARG A 384 46.04 -11.69 -2.94
CA ARG A 384 46.96 -12.45 -3.78
C ARG A 384 48.42 -12.17 -3.42
N GLY A 385 48.78 -10.92 -3.14
CA GLY A 385 50.11 -10.55 -2.64
C GLY A 385 50.44 -11.16 -1.28
N ILE A 386 49.47 -11.19 -0.36
CA ILE A 386 49.62 -11.87 0.95
C ILE A 386 49.76 -13.38 0.76
N ALA A 387 48.98 -13.98 -0.15
CA ALA A 387 49.05 -15.41 -0.43
C ALA A 387 50.41 -15.81 -1.03
N THR A 388 50.96 -15.04 -1.97
CA THR A 388 52.28 -15.32 -2.55
C THR A 388 53.40 -15.14 -1.53
N THR A 389 53.37 -14.07 -0.73
CA THR A 389 54.36 -13.85 0.35
C THR A 389 54.25 -14.91 1.44
N SER A 390 53.04 -15.34 1.81
CA SER A 390 52.84 -16.45 2.75
C SER A 390 53.37 -17.77 2.19
N GLN A 391 53.20 -18.02 0.89
CA GLN A 391 53.74 -19.22 0.23
C GLN A 391 55.27 -19.21 0.23
N THR A 392 55.92 -18.08 -0.10
CA THR A 392 57.40 -17.98 -0.09
C THR A 392 57.95 -18.04 1.33
N GLN A 393 57.25 -17.43 2.30
CA GLN A 393 57.60 -17.52 3.72
C GLN A 393 57.47 -18.97 4.22
N SER A 394 56.41 -19.68 3.84
CA SER A 394 56.22 -21.10 4.18
C SER A 394 57.32 -21.99 3.59
N GLN A 395 57.73 -21.74 2.34
CA GLN A 395 58.86 -22.46 1.74
C GLN A 395 60.18 -22.18 2.46
N SER A 396 60.42 -20.92 2.84
CA SER A 396 61.62 -20.53 3.59
C SER A 396 61.62 -21.11 5.01
N MET A 397 60.45 -21.20 5.65
CA MET A 397 60.29 -21.89 6.93
C MET A 397 60.61 -23.38 6.81
N LEU A 398 60.18 -24.03 5.73
CA LEU A 398 60.50 -25.44 5.45
C LEU A 398 62.01 -25.64 5.27
N THR A 399 62.71 -24.75 4.53
CA THR A 399 64.16 -24.87 4.36
C THR A 399 64.90 -24.62 5.67
N ILE A 400 64.47 -23.65 6.48
CA ILE A 400 65.01 -23.40 7.83
C ILE A 400 64.78 -24.60 8.76
N ALA A 401 63.60 -25.21 8.74
CA ALA A 401 63.31 -26.40 9.54
C ALA A 401 64.20 -27.59 9.12
N GLN A 402 64.41 -27.76 7.81
CA GLN A 402 65.31 -28.79 7.28
C GLN A 402 66.77 -28.55 7.65
N SER A 403 67.27 -27.31 7.54
CA SER A 403 68.63 -26.97 7.95
C SER A 403 68.81 -27.12 9.47
N GLY A 404 67.84 -26.67 10.27
CA GLY A 404 67.82 -26.86 11.72
C GLY A 404 67.85 -28.33 12.14
N ASN A 405 67.17 -29.21 11.40
CA ASN A 405 67.23 -30.65 11.64
C ASN A 405 68.64 -31.21 11.33
N ARG A 406 69.26 -30.79 10.21
CA ARG A 406 70.63 -31.20 9.86
C ARG A 406 71.67 -30.72 10.87
N ASP A 407 71.54 -29.49 11.35
CA ASP A 407 72.46 -28.95 12.36
C ASP A 407 72.27 -29.65 13.71
N SER A 408 71.03 -30.01 14.07
CA SER A 408 70.75 -30.86 15.24
C SER A 408 71.44 -32.23 15.15
N LEU A 409 71.50 -32.83 13.97
CA LEU A 409 72.23 -34.09 13.75
C LEU A 409 73.73 -33.91 13.93
N ARG A 410 74.32 -32.85 13.37
CA ARG A 410 75.75 -32.55 13.53
C ARG A 410 76.15 -32.35 15.00
N ILE A 411 75.35 -31.59 15.74
CA ILE A 411 75.56 -31.35 17.17
C ILE A 411 75.48 -32.65 17.98
N LYS A 412 74.51 -33.53 17.67
CA LYS A 412 74.40 -34.85 18.32
C LYS A 412 75.62 -35.73 18.07
N THR A 413 76.15 -35.74 16.85
CA THR A 413 77.36 -36.51 16.52
C THR A 413 78.58 -35.98 17.25
N LEU A 414 78.77 -34.66 17.30
CA LEU A 414 79.88 -34.03 18.04
C LEU A 414 79.81 -34.36 19.54
N THR A 415 78.62 -34.29 20.11
CA THR A 415 78.38 -34.61 21.54
C THR A 415 78.67 -36.08 21.83
N HIS A 416 78.28 -37.00 20.93
CA HIS A 416 78.65 -38.41 21.04
C HIS A 416 80.17 -38.62 21.06
N ILE A 417 80.89 -38.01 20.12
CA ILE A 417 82.35 -38.10 20.05
C ILE A 417 82.97 -37.57 21.35
N ALA A 418 82.59 -36.38 21.80
CA ALA A 418 83.11 -35.79 23.03
C ALA A 418 82.88 -36.69 24.26
N THR A 419 81.70 -37.31 24.37
CA THR A 419 81.34 -38.15 25.52
C THR A 419 82.10 -39.48 25.56
N ILE A 420 82.51 -40.00 24.39
CA ILE A 420 83.37 -41.18 24.30
C ILE A 420 84.80 -40.85 24.71
N TYR A 421 85.31 -39.67 24.33
CA TYR A 421 86.70 -39.28 24.62
C TYR A 421 86.92 -38.75 26.04
N LEU A 422 85.90 -38.18 26.68
CA LEU A 422 86.04 -37.54 27.99
C LEU A 422 86.55 -38.51 29.10
N PRO A 423 85.98 -39.72 29.30
CA PRO A 423 86.41 -40.61 30.39
C PRO A 423 87.83 -41.17 30.23
N PRO A 424 88.25 -41.67 29.04
CA PRO A 424 89.62 -42.12 28.83
C PRO A 424 90.64 -41.01 29.06
N THR A 425 90.35 -39.77 28.65
CA THR A 425 91.27 -38.65 28.82
C THR A 425 91.46 -38.29 30.30
N LEU A 426 90.37 -38.31 31.08
CA LEU A 426 90.41 -38.06 32.53
C LEU A 426 91.15 -39.18 33.29
N ILE A 427 90.94 -40.43 32.90
CA ILE A 427 91.62 -41.57 33.53
C ILE A 427 93.09 -41.60 33.11
N ALA A 428 93.41 -41.31 31.84
CA ALA A 428 94.79 -41.21 31.37
C ALA A 428 95.57 -40.12 32.10
N THR A 429 94.95 -38.97 32.40
CA THR A 429 95.59 -37.91 33.19
C THR A 429 95.82 -38.30 34.65
N ILE A 430 94.87 -38.99 35.30
CA ILE A 430 95.04 -39.48 36.68
C ILE A 430 96.13 -40.57 36.78
N PHE A 431 96.19 -41.48 35.82
CA PHE A 431 97.12 -42.63 35.85
C PHE A 431 98.47 -42.34 35.17
N SER A 432 98.59 -41.26 34.41
CA SER A 432 99.82 -40.85 33.70
C SER A 432 101.04 -40.76 34.62
N SER A 433 100.85 -40.36 35.88
CA SER A 433 101.96 -40.14 36.82
C SER A 433 102.42 -41.41 37.56
N ASN A 434 101.64 -42.51 37.56
CA ASN A 434 101.94 -43.72 38.36
C ASN A 434 102.24 -44.96 37.51
N LEU A 435 101.99 -44.95 36.20
CA LEU A 435 102.22 -46.09 35.31
C LEU A 435 103.65 -46.18 34.74
N VAL A 436 104.46 -45.14 34.91
CA VAL A 436 105.86 -45.08 34.46
C VAL A 436 106.75 -44.89 35.69
N SER A 437 107.36 -45.98 36.17
CA SER A 437 108.44 -45.92 37.17
C SER A 437 109.75 -46.31 36.52
N SER A 438 110.69 -45.38 36.41
CA SER A 438 112.04 -45.64 35.92
C SER A 438 112.86 -46.33 37.02
N LYS A 439 113.56 -47.42 36.70
CA LYS A 439 114.54 -48.06 37.59
C LYS A 439 115.84 -48.29 36.82
N ASP A 440 116.88 -47.54 37.23
CA ASP A 440 118.32 -47.56 36.94
C ASP A 440 118.88 -47.93 35.54
N ASP A 441 119.60 -46.94 35.02
CA ASP A 441 120.79 -46.88 34.14
C ASP A 441 120.93 -47.68 32.83
N THR A 442 119.89 -48.35 32.35
CA THR A 442 119.86 -48.78 30.95
C THR A 442 118.46 -48.71 30.38
N GLY A 443 118.09 -47.53 29.86
CA GLY A 443 117.28 -47.28 28.65
C GLY A 443 115.93 -47.97 28.38
N ASP A 444 115.47 -48.92 29.18
CA ASP A 444 114.25 -49.68 28.91
C ASP A 444 113.08 -49.14 29.74
N LEU A 445 112.12 -48.53 29.04
CA LEU A 445 110.80 -48.20 29.58
C LEU A 445 110.04 -49.51 29.84
N VAL A 446 110.13 -50.03 31.06
CA VAL A 446 109.32 -51.18 31.48
C VAL A 446 107.94 -50.68 31.89
N VAL A 447 106.95 -50.96 31.03
CA VAL A 447 105.53 -50.76 31.35
C VAL A 447 105.20 -51.57 32.61
N SER A 448 104.65 -50.91 33.63
CA SER A 448 104.26 -51.56 34.89
C SER A 448 103.30 -52.73 34.63
N LYS A 449 103.52 -53.87 35.29
CA LYS A 449 102.65 -55.07 35.21
C LYS A 449 101.19 -54.81 35.62
N GLN A 450 100.88 -53.63 36.17
CA GLN A 450 99.53 -53.18 36.55
C GLN A 450 98.79 -52.37 35.47
N PHE A 451 99.34 -52.22 34.26
CA PHE A 451 98.71 -51.50 33.14
C PHE A 451 97.30 -52.03 32.77
N TRP A 452 97.02 -53.31 33.04
CA TRP A 452 95.70 -53.89 32.79
C TRP A 452 94.58 -53.24 33.63
N ILE A 453 94.90 -52.74 34.84
CA ILE A 453 93.92 -52.04 35.71
C ILE A 453 93.45 -50.74 35.04
N PHE A 454 94.34 -50.01 34.37
CA PHE A 454 94.00 -48.82 33.61
C PHE A 454 93.01 -49.13 32.48
N VAL A 455 93.23 -50.22 31.74
CA VAL A 455 92.34 -50.64 30.64
C VAL A 455 90.96 -51.02 31.16
N VAL A 456 90.88 -51.78 32.25
CA VAL A 456 89.60 -52.23 32.84
C VAL A 456 88.81 -51.05 33.42
N VAL A 457 89.46 -50.14 34.15
CA VAL A 457 88.81 -48.95 34.73
C VAL A 457 88.34 -48.00 33.64
N THR A 458 89.16 -47.79 32.59
CA THR A 458 88.77 -46.97 31.44
C THR A 458 87.58 -47.57 30.68
N ALA A 459 87.61 -48.87 30.40
CA ALA A 459 86.50 -49.56 29.75
C ALA A 459 85.22 -49.50 30.59
N GLY A 460 85.34 -49.65 31.93
CA GLY A 460 84.22 -49.54 32.86
C GLY A 460 83.59 -48.14 32.85
N PHE A 461 84.40 -47.08 32.93
CA PHE A 461 83.90 -45.70 32.89
C PHE A 461 83.29 -45.34 31.54
N VAL A 462 83.89 -45.77 30.43
CA VAL A 462 83.29 -45.60 29.09
C VAL A 462 81.95 -46.32 29.02
N ALA A 463 81.82 -47.56 29.52
CA ALA A 463 80.56 -48.28 29.53
C ALA A 463 79.48 -47.56 30.38
N ILE A 464 79.88 -46.96 31.51
CA ILE A 464 78.98 -46.17 32.36
C ILE A 464 78.54 -44.87 31.67
N THR A 465 79.44 -44.13 31.04
CA THR A 465 79.07 -42.86 30.37
C THR A 465 78.25 -43.10 29.10
N LEU A 466 78.59 -44.10 28.30
CA LEU A 466 77.80 -44.51 27.12
C LEU A 466 76.44 -45.05 27.54
N GLY A 467 76.40 -45.89 28.58
CA GLY A 467 75.16 -46.41 29.16
C GLY A 467 74.26 -45.29 29.70
N GLY A 468 74.84 -44.32 30.41
CA GLY A 468 74.15 -43.12 30.89
C GLY A 468 73.56 -42.31 29.74
N LEU A 469 74.32 -42.07 28.67
CA LEU A 469 73.86 -41.37 27.47
C LEU A 469 72.68 -42.09 26.80
N LEU A 470 72.80 -43.40 26.59
CA LEU A 470 71.74 -44.22 25.98
C LEU A 470 70.47 -44.25 26.83
N ILE A 471 70.60 -44.28 28.16
CA ILE A 471 69.46 -44.19 29.08
C ILE A 471 68.81 -42.81 29.01
N LEU A 472 69.60 -41.74 28.96
CA LEU A 472 69.11 -40.37 28.85
C LEU A 472 68.40 -40.16 27.50
N GLU A 473 68.97 -40.63 26.41
CA GLU A 473 68.35 -40.61 25.07
C GLU A 473 67.05 -41.41 25.04
N ARG A 474 67.01 -42.60 25.65
CA ARG A 474 65.79 -43.41 25.74
C ARG A 474 64.73 -42.78 26.64
N ARG A 475 65.12 -42.05 27.69
CA ARG A 475 64.18 -41.29 28.55
C ARG A 475 63.65 -40.06 27.81
N TRP A 476 64.51 -39.29 27.14
CA TRP A 476 64.11 -38.12 26.35
C TRP A 476 63.19 -38.50 25.19
N LYS A 477 63.49 -39.59 24.46
CA LYS A 477 62.59 -40.12 23.43
C LYS A 477 61.23 -40.57 23.98
N ARG A 478 61.14 -41.06 25.22
CA ARG A 478 59.84 -41.43 25.82
C ARG A 478 59.03 -40.25 26.34
N VAL A 479 59.65 -39.10 26.60
CA VAL A 479 58.96 -37.91 27.13
C VAL A 479 58.54 -36.95 26.01
N HIS A 480 59.17 -37.00 24.83
CA HIS A 480 58.93 -36.05 23.72
C HIS A 480 58.44 -36.72 22.41
N ILE A 481 57.98 -37.97 22.48
CA ILE A 481 57.15 -38.57 21.43
C ILE A 481 55.72 -38.59 22.00
N PRO A 482 54.78 -37.75 21.52
CA PRO A 482 53.35 -38.04 21.66
C PRO A 482 52.97 -39.31 20.90
#